data_AF-A0AAN7ENM3-F1
#
_entry.id   AF-A0AAN7ENM3-F1
#
_cell.length_a   1.000
_cell.length_b   1.000
_cell.length_c   1.000
_cell.angle_alpha   90.00
_cell.angle_beta   90.00
_cell.angle_gamma   90.00
#
_symmetry.space_group_name_H-M   'P 1'
#
loop_
_entity.id
_entity.type
_entity.pdbx_description
1 polymer ?
#
loop_
_entity_poly.entity_id
_entity_poly.type
_entity_poly.pdbx_seq_one_letter_code
_entity_poly.pdbx_strand_id
1 'polypeptide(L)' 'MDNFEWVHGYKKRFGLYYVDRQTLNRTPKLSARWFTSFLTNNSHSNKDEFWRDSFRNKDMLKRSGDKKADI' A
#
# COMPACT_ATOMS: atom_id res chain seq x y z
N MET A 1 -11.87 -1.22 6.15
CA MET A 1 -11.04 -2.45 6.01
C MET A 1 -11.87 -3.51 5.31
N ASP A 2 -11.24 -4.41 4.56
CA ASP A 2 -11.98 -5.52 3.94
C ASP A 2 -12.59 -6.42 5.01
N ASN A 3 -13.88 -6.74 4.87
CA ASN A 3 -14.64 -7.51 5.85
C ASN A 3 -15.28 -8.76 5.22
N PHE A 4 -15.92 -9.58 6.04
CA PHE A 4 -16.68 -10.75 5.57
C PHE A 4 -18.01 -10.31 4.95
N GLU A 5 -18.19 -10.59 3.66
CA GLU A 5 -19.39 -10.21 2.90
C GLU A 5 -20.35 -11.39 2.76
N TRP A 6 -20.87 -11.89 3.87
CA TRP A 6 -21.98 -12.86 3.95
C TRP A 6 -21.89 -14.00 2.90
N VAL A 7 -22.88 -14.08 2.01
CA VAL A 7 -22.97 -15.06 0.91
C VAL A 7 -21.78 -15.04 -0.05
N HIS A 8 -21.00 -13.97 -0.07
CA HIS A 8 -19.80 -13.83 -0.90
C HIS A 8 -18.50 -14.10 -0.12
N GLY A 9 -18.59 -14.30 1.19
CA GLY A 9 -17.46 -14.46 2.08
C GLY A 9 -16.42 -13.37 1.86
N TYR A 10 -15.14 -13.74 1.77
CA TYR A 10 -14.04 -12.78 1.57
C TYR A 10 -13.68 -12.51 0.10
N LYS A 11 -14.53 -12.94 -0.85
CA LYS A 11 -14.28 -12.71 -2.28
C LYS A 11 -14.49 -11.24 -2.65
N LYS A 12 -15.45 -10.57 -2.02
CA LYS A 12 -15.72 -9.14 -2.20
C LYS A 12 -14.97 -8.33 -1.15
N ARG A 13 -14.49 -7.14 -1.54
CA ARG A 13 -13.48 -6.37 -0.81
C ARG A 13 -13.70 -4.87 -0.99
N PHE A 14 -14.65 -4.33 -0.23
CA PHE A 14 -15.05 -2.92 -0.34
C PHE A 14 -14.25 -1.97 0.54
N GLY A 15 -13.43 -2.48 1.46
CA GLY A 15 -12.71 -1.65 2.40
C GLY A 15 -11.57 -0.86 1.75
N LEU A 16 -11.24 0.30 2.32
CA LEU A 16 -10.08 1.10 1.93
C LEU A 16 -8.73 0.39 2.22
N TYR A 17 -8.71 -0.60 3.10
CA TYR A 17 -7.52 -1.37 3.47
C TYR A 17 -7.73 -2.84 3.16
N TYR A 18 -6.76 -3.44 2.49
CA TYR A 18 -6.65 -4.88 2.34
C TYR A 18 -6.09 -5.50 3.62
N VAL A 19 -6.59 -6.67 3.98
CA VAL A 19 -6.09 -7.46 5.11
C VAL A 19 -5.61 -8.80 4.58
N ASP A 20 -4.33 -9.09 4.78
CA ASP A 20 -3.82 -10.45 4.64
C ASP A 20 -4.31 -11.27 5.83
N ARG A 21 -5.12 -12.31 5.59
CA ARG A 21 -5.72 -13.11 6.66
C ARG A 21 -4.75 -14.14 7.26
N GLN A 22 -3.61 -14.40 6.63
CA GLN A 22 -2.59 -15.30 7.17
C GLN A 22 -1.72 -14.56 8.19
N THR A 23 -1.33 -13.31 7.87
CA THR A 23 -0.42 -12.51 8.70
C THR A 23 -1.12 -11.39 9.48
N LEU A 24 -2.39 -11.14 9.21
CA LEU A 24 -3.19 -10.01 9.70
C LEU A 24 -2.65 -8.62 9.33
N ASN A 25 -1.69 -8.57 8.41
CA ASN A 25 -1.12 -7.33 7.92
C ASN A 25 -2.15 -6.53 7.11
N ARG A 26 -2.11 -5.21 7.31
CA ARG A 26 -3.03 -4.26 6.69
C ARG A 26 -2.28 -3.44 5.66
N THR A 27 -2.76 -3.46 4.42
CA THR A 27 -2.17 -2.67 3.32
C THR A 27 -3.17 -1.63 2.85
N PRO A 28 -2.84 -0.32 2.89
CA PRO A 28 -3.73 0.71 2.36
C PRO A 28 -3.88 0.56 0.85
N LYS A 29 -5.12 0.60 0.35
CA LYS A 29 -5.40 0.67 -1.09
C LYS A 29 -5.23 2.09 -1.60
N LEU A 30 -5.16 2.26 -2.91
CA LEU A 30 -5.10 3.59 -3.54
C LEU A 30 -6.28 4.48 -3.12
N SER A 31 -7.48 3.89 -2.99
CA SER A 31 -8.67 4.59 -2.50
C SER A 31 -8.51 5.15 -1.09
N ALA A 32 -7.75 4.49 -0.20
CA ALA A 32 -7.47 5.03 1.13
C ALA A 32 -6.69 6.34 1.05
N ARG A 33 -5.66 6.38 0.18
CA ARG A 33 -4.81 7.55 0.00
C ARG A 33 -5.59 8.71 -0.62
N TRP A 34 -6.36 8.41 -1.67
CA TRP A 34 -7.25 9.40 -2.28
C TRP A 34 -8.24 9.96 -1.26
N PHE A 35 -8.86 9.10 -0.44
CA PHE A 35 -9.83 9.54 0.56
C PHE A 35 -9.18 10.39 1.65
N THR A 36 -7.96 10.06 2.09
CA THR A 36 -7.20 10.91 3.02
C THR A 36 -6.93 12.29 2.42
N SER A 37 -6.43 12.35 1.18
CA SER A 37 -6.20 13.63 0.47
C SER A 37 -7.48 14.45 0.33
N PHE A 38 -8.60 13.79 0.03
CA PHE A 38 -9.91 14.43 -0.03
C PHE A 38 -10.32 15.03 1.31
N LEU A 39 -10.20 14.28 2.41
CA LEU A 39 -10.56 14.75 3.75
C LEU A 39 -9.65 15.87 4.25
N THR A 40 -8.37 15.84 3.91
CA THR A 40 -7.42 16.90 4.30
C THR A 40 -7.50 18.13 3.40
N ASN A 41 -8.43 18.15 2.43
CA ASN A 41 -8.52 19.13 1.36
C ASN A 41 -7.18 19.38 0.66
N ASN A 42 -6.33 18.35 0.67
CA ASN A 42 -5.07 18.35 -0.02
C ASN A 42 -5.31 17.71 -1.39
N SER A 43 -5.99 18.47 -2.26
CA SER A 43 -6.17 18.11 -3.66
C SER A 43 -4.81 18.20 -4.36
N HIS A 44 -3.95 17.21 -4.12
CA HIS A 44 -2.65 17.12 -4.76
C HIS A 44 -2.86 17.07 -6.28
N SER A 45 -2.67 18.21 -6.95
CA SER A 45 -2.64 18.33 -8.41
C SER A 45 -1.35 17.77 -9.02
N ASN A 46 -0.51 17.09 -8.23
CA ASN A 46 0.85 16.77 -8.65
C ASN A 46 1.00 15.28 -8.99
N LYS A 47 1.16 15.01 -10.28
CA LYS A 47 1.40 13.69 -10.88
C LYS A 47 2.67 13.01 -10.35
N ASP A 48 3.53 13.75 -9.66
CA ASP A 48 4.88 13.33 -9.25
C ASP A 48 4.90 12.40 -8.03
N GLU A 49 3.93 12.50 -7.12
CA GLU A 49 3.87 11.59 -5.95
C GLU A 49 3.42 10.18 -6.33
N PHE A 50 2.62 10.04 -7.39
CA PHE A 50 2.11 8.74 -7.84
C PHE A 50 3.24 7.82 -8.32
N TRP A 51 4.21 8.35 -9.09
CA TRP A 51 5.41 7.60 -9.50
C TRP A 51 6.33 7.33 -8.30
N ARG A 52 6.51 8.31 -7.41
CA ARG A 52 7.37 8.13 -6.24
C ARG A 52 6.89 7.01 -5.31
N ASP A 53 5.57 6.88 -5.13
CA ASP A 53 4.98 5.84 -4.30
C ASP A 53 4.78 4.49 -5.00
N SER A 54 4.56 4.48 -6.32
CA SER A 54 4.42 3.25 -7.10
C SER A 54 5.74 2.49 -7.26
N PHE A 55 6.89 3.17 -7.15
CA PHE A 55 8.23 2.59 -7.32
C PHE A 55 9.11 2.59 -6.06
N ARG A 56 8.61 3.10 -4.93
CA ARG A 56 9.31 3.07 -3.63
C ARG A 56 9.61 1.65 -3.11
N ASN A 57 8.97 0.63 -3.69
CA ASN A 57 9.15 -0.77 -3.34
C ASN A 57 10.32 -1.46 -4.07
N LYS A 58 11.24 -0.71 -4.70
CA LYS A 58 12.46 -1.26 -5.33
C LYS A 58 13.74 -1.03 -4.52
N ASP A 59 13.75 -0.07 -3.59
CA ASP A 59 14.94 0.28 -2.80
C ASP A 59 15.26 -0.70 -1.66
N MET A 60 14.36 -1.65 -1.37
CA MET A 60 14.63 -2.71 -0.40
C MET A 60 15.42 -3.90 -0.97
N LEU A 61 15.55 -4.03 -2.30
CA LEU A 61 16.31 -5.15 -2.91
C LEU A 61 17.77 -4.82 -3.21
N LYS A 62 18.24 -3.58 -2.97
CA LYS A 62 19.62 -3.15 -3.29
C LYS A 62 20.49 -2.83 -2.08
N ARG A 63 20.05 -3.13 -0.85
CA ARG A 63 20.83 -2.96 0.39
C ARG A 63 21.36 -4.25 1.02
N SER A 64 21.11 -5.40 0.38
CA SER A 64 21.59 -6.71 0.84
C SER A 64 22.83 -7.23 0.08
N GLY A 65 23.41 -6.45 -0.84
CA GLY A 65 24.44 -6.93 -1.77
C GLY A 65 25.90 -6.70 -1.36
N ASP A 66 26.20 -5.69 -0.55
CA ASP A 66 27.59 -5.27 -0.34
C ASP A 66 28.09 -5.67 1.06
N LYS A 67 28.41 -6.97 1.21
CA LYS A 67 29.28 -7.47 2.27
C LYS A 67 30.32 -8.42 1.66
N LYS A 68 31.40 -7.88 1.08
CA LYS A 68 32.76 -8.46 0.93
C LYS A 68 33.67 -7.31 0.45
N ALA A 69 34.87 -7.03 0.96
CA ALA A 69 35.72 -7.65 1.96
C ALA A 69 36.64 -6.56 2.54
N ASP A 70 36.96 -6.65 3.83
CA ASP A 70 38.24 -6.16 4.35
C ASP A 70 39.36 -6.98 3.69
N ILE A 71 40.35 -6.28 3.12
CA ILE A 71 41.81 -6.49 3.10
C ILE A 71 42.41 -5.32 2.32
#